data_AF-A0A972K8J7-F1
#
_entry.id   AF-A0A972K8J7-F1
#
_cell.length_a   1.000
_cell.length_b   1.000
_cell.length_c   1.000
_cell.angle_alpha   90.00
_cell.angle_beta   90.00
_cell.angle_gamma   90.00
#
_symmetry.space_group_name_H-M   'P 1'
#
loop_
_entity.id
_entity.type
_entity.pdbx_description
1 polymer ?
#
loop_
_entity_poly.entity_id
_entity_poly.type
_entity_poly.pdbx_seq_one_letter_code
_entity_poly.pdbx_strand_id
1 'polypeptide(L)'
;MELDDQRLYFAYGMNTNLEGMKVRCPQAEPIGQAVLQDYRLVFRGVADIEPADGDEVAGVLWWITPDCEDALDILEGYPYMYGKRVVSVTRPEGNVMDAMVYYMMDQDAEASPSHFYMDELISGYRTFKLDLNQLTDAVKSCSETLTEKEIKNQYGL
;
A
#
# COMPACT_ATOMS: atom_id res chain seq x y z
N MET A 1 25.04 -4.15 9.07
CA MET A 1 24.75 -2.88 8.39
C MET A 1 23.65 -2.23 9.19
N GLU A 2 23.92 -1.06 9.77
CA GLU A 2 22.83 -0.21 10.26
C GLU A 2 22.09 0.26 9.00
N LEU A 3 20.83 -0.14 8.86
CA LEU A 3 19.96 0.43 7.84
C LEU A 3 19.81 1.91 8.18
N ASP A 4 20.07 2.79 7.22
CA ASP A 4 19.81 4.21 7.39
C ASP A 4 18.29 4.39 7.45
N ASP A 5 17.75 4.63 8.65
CA ASP A 5 16.32 4.86 8.90
C ASP A 5 15.77 6.07 8.11
N GLN A 6 16.62 6.83 7.40
CA GLN A 6 16.22 7.95 6.55
C GLN A 6 15.56 7.56 5.22
N ARG A 7 15.49 6.27 4.87
CA ARG A 7 14.97 5.82 3.55
C ARG A 7 13.94 4.70 3.65
N LEU A 8 13.04 4.83 4.60
CA LEU A 8 11.91 3.91 4.75
C LEU A 8 10.79 4.29 3.80
N TYR A 9 10.23 3.30 3.13
CA TYR A 9 9.07 3.43 2.26
C TYR A 9 7.96 2.51 2.73
N PHE A 10 6.78 3.07 3.00
CA PHE A 10 5.59 2.33 3.38
C PHE A 10 4.70 2.09 2.15
N ALA A 11 4.57 0.82 1.75
CA ALA A 11 3.72 0.37 0.67
C ALA A 11 2.42 -0.22 1.20
N TYR A 12 1.27 0.26 0.72
CA TYR A 12 -0.07 -0.29 1.03
C TYR A 12 -0.75 -0.92 -0.20
N GLY A 13 -0.28 -0.60 -1.42
CA GLY A 13 -0.81 -1.07 -2.70
C GLY A 13 0.05 -2.16 -3.36
N MET A 14 0.20 -2.11 -4.69
CA MET A 14 0.90 -3.17 -5.46
C MET A 14 2.37 -3.36 -5.10
N ASN A 15 3.03 -2.35 -4.51
CA ASN A 15 4.41 -2.46 -4.04
C ASN A 15 4.54 -3.26 -2.73
N THR A 16 3.43 -3.79 -2.19
CA THR A 16 3.48 -4.88 -1.19
C THR A 16 3.92 -6.21 -1.82
N ASN A 17 3.80 -6.36 -3.15
CA ASN A 17 4.20 -7.57 -3.87
C ASN A 17 5.73 -7.68 -3.94
N LEU A 18 6.27 -8.73 -3.31
CA LEU A 18 7.72 -8.96 -3.23
C LEU A 18 8.37 -9.18 -4.60
N GLU A 19 7.76 -9.96 -5.49
CA GLU A 19 8.31 -10.23 -6.82
C GLU A 19 8.23 -8.99 -7.72
N GLY A 20 7.13 -8.24 -7.62
CA GLY A 20 7.00 -6.95 -8.29
C GLY A 20 8.05 -5.94 -7.83
N MET A 21 8.30 -5.86 -6.52
CA MET A 21 9.36 -5.01 -5.96
C MET A 21 10.76 -5.43 -6.41
N LYS A 22 11.07 -6.74 -6.48
CA LYS A 22 12.36 -7.22 -7.01
C LYS A 22 12.63 -6.78 -8.45
N VAL A 23 11.59 -6.57 -9.25
CA VAL A 23 11.73 -6.07 -10.63
C VAL A 23 11.87 -4.55 -10.67
N ARG A 24 11.02 -3.83 -9.92
CA ARG A 24 10.95 -2.36 -9.91
C ARG A 24 12.14 -1.72 -9.18
N CYS A 25 12.53 -2.32 -8.06
CA CYS A 25 13.61 -1.89 -7.18
C CYS A 25 14.35 -3.14 -6.64
N PRO A 26 15.31 -3.69 -7.41
CA PRO A 26 16.02 -4.92 -7.04
C PRO A 26 16.86 -4.81 -5.75
N GLN A 27 17.16 -3.59 -5.31
CA GLN A 27 17.94 -3.31 -4.10
C GLN A 27 17.06 -2.97 -2.88
N ALA A 28 15.73 -3.00 -3.00
CA ALA A 28 14.85 -2.85 -1.85
C ALA A 28 15.00 -4.04 -0.91
N GLU A 29 15.01 -3.75 0.39
CA GLU A 29 14.97 -4.76 1.43
C GLU A 29 13.63 -4.69 2.17
N PRO A 30 12.84 -5.78 2.20
CA PRO A 30 11.62 -5.82 2.99
C PRO A 30 11.97 -5.83 4.48
N ILE A 31 11.47 -4.85 5.23
CA ILE A 31 11.59 -4.81 6.68
C ILE A 31 10.48 -5.64 7.32
N GLY A 32 9.25 -5.54 6.78
CA GLY A 32 8.12 -6.35 7.22
C GLY A 32 6.83 -5.53 7.33
N GLN A 33 5.89 -6.04 8.14
CA GLN A 33 4.60 -5.40 8.34
C GLN A 33 4.75 -4.06 9.09
N ALA A 34 3.90 -3.10 8.75
CA ALA A 34 3.68 -1.90 9.55
C ALA A 34 2.23 -1.42 9.38
N VAL A 35 1.78 -0.58 10.31
CA VAL A 35 0.43 -0.02 10.33
C VAL A 35 0.51 1.51 10.36
N LEU A 36 -0.25 2.15 9.47
CA LEU A 36 -0.47 3.59 9.44
C LEU A 36 -1.83 3.90 10.11
N GLN A 37 -1.82 4.67 11.19
CA GLN A 37 -3.02 5.04 11.95
C GLN A 37 -3.70 6.29 11.39
N ASP A 38 -5.01 6.42 11.57
CA ASP A 38 -5.86 7.53 11.13
C ASP A 38 -5.96 7.67 9.61
N TYR A 39 -5.85 6.54 8.91
CA TYR A 39 -6.01 6.42 7.47
C TYR A 39 -6.83 5.18 7.13
N ARG A 40 -7.51 5.23 5.99
CA ARG A 40 -8.15 4.05 5.38
C ARG A 40 -7.63 3.82 3.97
N LEU A 41 -7.63 2.56 3.56
CA LEU A 41 -7.35 2.15 2.18
C LEU A 41 -8.60 2.35 1.33
N VAL A 42 -8.46 3.00 0.19
CA VAL A 42 -9.53 3.15 -0.81
C VAL A 42 -9.05 2.70 -2.19
N PHE A 43 -9.98 2.40 -3.09
CA PHE A 43 -9.64 2.16 -4.50
C PHE A 43 -10.19 3.28 -5.38
N ARG A 44 -9.33 3.79 -6.25
CA ARG A 44 -9.66 4.72 -7.34
C ARG A 44 -9.20 4.11 -8.67
N GLY A 45 -9.56 2.83 -8.87
CA GLY A 45 -9.03 1.93 -9.90
C GLY A 45 -7.72 1.26 -9.50
N VAL A 46 -6.90 1.95 -8.71
CA VAL A 46 -5.72 1.43 -7.97
C VAL A 46 -5.81 1.87 -6.50
N ALA A 47 -4.98 1.32 -5.62
CA ALA A 47 -5.03 1.64 -4.20
C ALA A 47 -4.54 3.07 -3.90
N ASP A 48 -5.23 3.75 -2.99
CA ASP A 48 -4.81 5.02 -2.37
C ASP A 48 -5.11 4.98 -0.87
N ILE A 49 -4.60 5.97 -0.15
CA ILE A 49 -4.91 6.19 1.26
C ILE A 49 -5.50 7.59 1.47
N GLU A 50 -6.46 7.70 2.36
CA GLU A 50 -7.04 8.97 2.75
C GLU A 50 -7.27 9.05 4.26
N PRO A 51 -7.25 10.26 4.86
CA PRO A 51 -7.45 10.41 6.29
C PRO A 51 -8.80 9.84 6.74
N ALA A 52 -8.78 9.05 7.81
CA ALA A 52 -9.97 8.47 8.42
C ALA A 52 -9.70 8.19 9.91
N ASP A 53 -10.21 9.07 10.78
CA ASP A 53 -9.95 9.01 12.22
C ASP A 53 -10.39 7.67 12.82
N GLY A 54 -9.44 6.99 13.49
CA GLY A 54 -9.68 5.68 14.12
C GLY A 54 -9.65 4.47 13.18
N ASP A 55 -9.48 4.66 11.88
CA ASP A 55 -9.15 3.59 10.93
C ASP A 55 -7.63 3.39 10.85
N GLU A 56 -7.21 2.27 10.28
CA GLU A 56 -5.80 1.96 10.05
C GLU A 56 -5.56 1.29 8.68
N VAL A 57 -4.35 1.51 8.16
CA VAL A 57 -3.86 0.84 6.94
C VAL A 57 -2.67 -0.03 7.28
N ALA A 58 -2.85 -1.34 7.18
CA ALA A 58 -1.78 -2.32 7.18
C ALA A 58 -1.05 -2.31 5.83
N GLY A 59 0.27 -2.38 5.87
CA GLY A 59 1.13 -2.40 4.69
C GLY A 59 2.49 -3.02 4.96
N VAL A 60 3.41 -2.82 4.02
CA VAL A 60 4.77 -3.34 4.08
C VAL A 60 5.75 -2.18 4.11
N LEU A 61 6.64 -2.22 5.10
CA LEU A 61 7.76 -1.30 5.23
C LEU A 61 8.96 -1.86 4.48
N TRP A 62 9.57 -1.02 3.66
CA TRP A 62 10.75 -1.31 2.86
C TRP A 62 11.86 -0.34 3.23
N TRP A 63 13.10 -0.82 3.23
CA TRP A 63 14.24 0.06 3.03
C TRP A 63 14.52 0.17 1.53
N ILE A 64 14.72 1.38 1.02
CA ILE A 64 14.98 1.63 -0.40
C ILE A 64 16.24 2.48 -0.61
N THR A 65 16.92 2.29 -1.75
CA THR A 65 18.02 3.15 -2.17
C THR A 65 17.49 4.42 -2.87
N PRO A 66 18.32 5.46 -3.08
CA PRO A 66 17.94 6.61 -3.89
C PRO A 66 17.51 6.23 -5.32
N ASP A 67 18.25 5.34 -5.99
CA ASP A 67 17.91 4.87 -7.34
C ASP A 67 16.56 4.13 -7.37
N CYS A 68 16.22 3.44 -6.28
CA CYS A 68 14.91 2.83 -6.11
C CYS A 68 13.80 3.85 -5.93
N GLU A 69 14.04 4.92 -5.16
CA GLU A 69 13.09 6.02 -5.02
C GLU A 69 12.83 6.67 -6.40
N ASP A 70 13.87 6.94 -7.19
CA ASP A 70 13.75 7.49 -8.54
C ASP A 70 12.96 6.56 -9.49
N ALA A 71 13.19 5.26 -9.41
CA ALA A 71 12.44 4.28 -10.22
C ALA A 71 10.95 4.21 -9.82
N LEU A 72 10.66 4.29 -8.51
CA LEU A 72 9.29 4.34 -8.00
C LEU A 72 8.61 5.67 -8.35
N ASP A 73 9.31 6.80 -8.32
CA ASP A 73 8.77 8.10 -8.72
C ASP A 73 8.26 8.08 -10.17
N ILE A 74 9.01 7.46 -11.08
CA ILE A 74 8.60 7.27 -12.48
C ILE A 74 7.36 6.38 -12.57
N LEU A 75 7.34 5.27 -11.81
CA LEU A 75 6.22 4.32 -11.82
C LEU A 75 4.93 4.94 -11.30
N GLU A 76 5.01 5.68 -10.19
CA GLU A 76 3.88 6.32 -9.51
C GLU A 76 3.48 7.64 -10.19
N GLY A 77 4.20 8.08 -11.23
CA GLY A 77 3.91 9.31 -11.95
C GLY A 77 4.08 10.58 -11.10
N TYR A 78 5.02 10.55 -10.15
CA TYR A 78 5.33 11.68 -9.29
C TYR A 78 5.85 12.89 -10.09
N PRO A 79 5.44 14.14 -9.78
CA PRO A 79 4.52 14.55 -8.71
C PRO A 79 3.06 14.77 -9.16
N TYR A 80 2.65 14.24 -10.32
CA TYR A 80 1.36 14.58 -10.93
C TYR A 80 0.24 13.59 -10.59
N MET A 81 0.52 12.28 -10.67
CA MET A 81 -0.46 11.23 -10.37
C MET A 81 -0.48 10.96 -8.87
N TYR A 82 0.69 10.76 -8.28
CA TYR A 82 0.90 10.62 -6.84
C TYR A 82 1.83 11.71 -6.30
N GLY A 83 1.51 12.19 -5.10
CA GLY A 83 2.41 12.96 -4.24
C GLY A 83 3.19 12.03 -3.30
N LYS A 84 4.19 12.60 -2.61
CA LYS A 84 4.96 11.94 -1.56
C LYS A 84 4.89 12.73 -0.28
N ARG A 85 4.79 12.05 0.85
CA ARG A 85 4.95 12.64 2.19
C ARG A 85 5.54 11.64 3.16
N VAL A 86 6.04 12.14 4.29
CA VAL A 86 6.47 11.29 5.40
C VAL A 86 5.31 11.07 6.35
N VAL A 87 5.12 9.83 6.77
CA VAL A 87 4.13 9.40 7.77
C VAL A 87 4.80 8.54 8.83
N SER A 88 4.25 8.54 10.05
CA SER A 88 4.71 7.64 11.11
C SER A 88 3.90 6.35 11.07
N VAL A 89 4.59 5.21 10.98
CA VAL A 89 3.99 3.88 10.98
C VAL A 89 4.46 3.08 12.17
N THR A 90 3.58 2.22 12.70
CA THR A 90 3.87 1.37 13.85
C THR A 90 4.12 -0.06 13.40
N ARG A 91 5.27 -0.61 13.76
CA ARG A 91 5.59 -2.02 13.52
C ARG A 91 4.89 -2.94 14.55
N PRO A 92 4.69 -4.24 14.27
CA PRO A 92 4.03 -5.17 15.19
C PRO A 92 4.64 -5.24 16.58
N GLU A 93 5.95 -4.99 16.71
CA GLU A 93 6.64 -4.94 18.00
C GLU A 93 6.45 -3.63 18.79
N GLY A 94 5.68 -2.67 18.26
CA GLY A 94 5.38 -1.38 18.88
C GLY A 94 6.34 -0.23 18.54
N ASN A 95 7.34 -0.49 17.69
CA ASN A 95 8.27 0.55 17.24
C ASN A 95 7.60 1.48 16.22
N VAL A 96 7.67 2.79 16.46
CA VAL A 96 7.20 3.81 15.52
C VAL A 96 8.37 4.24 14.63
N MET A 97 8.16 4.29 13.33
CA MET A 97 9.16 4.66 12.33
C MET A 97 8.57 5.67 11.34
N ASP A 98 9.36 6.65 10.92
CA ASP A 98 8.96 7.59 9.88
C ASP A 98 9.30 7.01 8.51
N ALA A 99 8.32 6.98 7.60
CA ALA A 99 8.46 6.41 6.26
C ALA A 99 7.82 7.32 5.21
N MET A 100 8.43 7.37 4.03
CA MET A 100 7.83 7.95 2.85
C MET A 100 6.63 7.09 2.41
N VAL A 101 5.57 7.74 1.96
CA VAL A 101 4.39 7.11 1.37
C VAL A 101 3.92 7.90 0.15
N TYR A 102 3.43 7.19 -0.86
CA TYR A 102 2.73 7.80 -2.01
C TYR A 102 1.24 7.98 -1.69
N TYR A 103 0.62 9.06 -2.16
CA TYR A 103 -0.84 9.27 -2.09
C TYR A 103 -1.33 9.90 -3.40
N MET A 104 -2.53 9.57 -3.87
CA MET A 104 -3.05 10.13 -5.13
C MET A 104 -3.30 11.62 -4.99
N MET A 105 -2.96 12.37 -6.04
CA MET A 105 -3.23 13.81 -6.12
C MET A 105 -4.69 14.10 -6.49
N ASP A 106 -5.30 13.24 -7.30
CA ASP A 106 -6.73 13.29 -7.63
C ASP A 106 -7.48 12.29 -6.73
N GLN A 107 -8.34 12.83 -5.87
CA GLN A 107 -9.12 12.07 -4.89
C GLN A 107 -10.64 12.20 -5.16
N ASP A 108 -11.03 12.62 -6.36
CA ASP A 108 -12.42 13.00 -6.65
C ASP A 108 -13.37 11.80 -6.87
N ALA A 109 -12.85 10.63 -7.25
CA ALA A 109 -13.68 9.45 -7.54
C ALA A 109 -13.08 8.14 -7.02
N GLU A 110 -13.90 7.32 -6.39
CA GLU A 110 -13.59 5.93 -6.08
C GLU A 110 -14.01 5.01 -7.24
N ALA A 111 -13.25 3.95 -7.46
CA ALA A 111 -13.51 2.96 -8.49
C ALA A 111 -12.89 1.62 -8.12
N SER A 112 -13.61 0.52 -8.38
CA SER A 112 -13.12 -0.82 -8.09
C SER A 112 -11.85 -1.17 -8.88
N PRO A 113 -10.92 -1.91 -8.28
CA PRO A 113 -9.69 -2.31 -8.96
C PRO A 113 -9.94 -3.42 -9.98
N SER A 114 -9.04 -3.51 -10.97
CA SER A 114 -9.03 -4.66 -11.88
C SER A 114 -8.63 -5.95 -11.15
N HIS A 115 -9.04 -7.12 -11.68
CA HIS A 115 -8.62 -8.41 -11.12
C HIS A 115 -7.10 -8.57 -11.10
N PHE A 116 -6.43 -8.22 -12.19
CA PHE A 116 -4.97 -8.29 -12.29
C PHE A 116 -4.27 -7.43 -11.22
N TYR A 117 -4.77 -6.21 -10.99
CA TYR A 117 -4.23 -5.35 -9.94
C TYR A 117 -4.47 -5.94 -8.55
N MET A 118 -5.68 -6.45 -8.30
CA MET A 118 -6.00 -7.08 -7.01
C MET A 118 -5.13 -8.32 -6.76
N ASP A 119 -4.86 -9.16 -7.75
CA ASP A 119 -3.98 -10.33 -7.63
C ASP A 119 -2.57 -9.94 -7.16
N GLU A 120 -2.04 -8.82 -7.65
CA GLU A 120 -0.74 -8.28 -7.22
C GLU A 120 -0.76 -7.91 -5.73
N LEU A 121 -1.82 -7.23 -5.27
CA LEU A 121 -1.99 -6.85 -3.86
C LEU A 121 -2.15 -8.10 -2.99
N ILE A 122 -3.03 -9.02 -3.37
CA ILE A 122 -3.27 -10.26 -2.63
C ILE A 122 -1.99 -11.06 -2.48
N SER A 123 -1.17 -11.15 -3.53
CA SER A 123 0.14 -11.82 -3.48
C SER A 123 1.06 -11.19 -2.42
N GLY A 124 1.13 -9.85 -2.40
CA GLY A 124 1.87 -9.11 -1.38
C GLY A 124 1.33 -9.34 0.04
N TYR A 125 0.02 -9.19 0.23
CA TYR A 125 -0.65 -9.36 1.51
C TYR A 125 -0.46 -10.78 2.04
N ARG A 126 -0.56 -11.82 1.20
CA ARG A 126 -0.29 -13.21 1.59
C ARG A 126 1.17 -13.44 1.96
N THR A 127 2.10 -12.88 1.18
CA THR A 127 3.55 -13.01 1.43
C THR A 127 3.90 -12.45 2.81
N PHE A 128 3.37 -11.28 3.13
CA PHE A 128 3.63 -10.58 4.39
C PHE A 128 2.61 -10.89 5.48
N LYS A 129 1.62 -11.74 5.25
CA LYS A 129 0.55 -12.10 6.21
C LYS A 129 -0.24 -10.90 6.74
N LEU A 130 -0.54 -9.94 5.86
CA LEU A 130 -1.45 -8.83 6.15
C LEU A 130 -2.91 -9.31 6.11
N ASP A 131 -3.81 -8.59 6.78
CA ASP A 131 -5.24 -8.91 6.77
C ASP A 131 -5.86 -8.58 5.41
N LEU A 132 -6.39 -9.61 4.73
CA LEU A 132 -7.09 -9.48 3.45
C LEU A 132 -8.47 -8.82 3.60
N ASN A 133 -9.03 -8.74 4.81
CA ASN A 133 -10.27 -8.02 5.03
C ASN A 133 -10.13 -6.52 4.71
N GLN A 134 -8.94 -5.93 4.91
CA GLN A 134 -8.66 -4.55 4.49
C GLN A 134 -8.93 -4.33 2.99
N LEU A 135 -8.56 -5.29 2.14
CA LEU A 135 -8.85 -5.22 0.70
C LEU A 135 -10.35 -5.37 0.42
N THR A 136 -11.02 -6.24 1.18
CA THR A 136 -12.47 -6.46 1.05
C THR A 136 -13.26 -5.21 1.44
N ASP A 137 -12.89 -4.57 2.55
CA ASP A 137 -13.52 -3.36 3.07
C ASP A 137 -13.29 -2.16 2.15
N ALA A 138 -12.08 -2.03 1.58
CA ALA A 138 -11.77 -1.01 0.58
C ALA A 138 -12.60 -1.18 -0.71
N VAL A 139 -12.77 -2.42 -1.23
CA VAL A 139 -13.63 -2.66 -2.40
C VAL A 139 -15.10 -2.35 -2.10
N LYS A 140 -15.56 -2.72 -0.89
CA LYS A 140 -16.94 -2.49 -0.46
C LYS A 140 -17.26 -1.00 -0.39
N SER A 141 -16.30 -0.18 0.01
CA SER A 141 -16.45 1.29 0.04
C SER A 141 -16.69 1.87 -1.36
N CYS A 142 -16.10 1.29 -2.41
CA CYS A 142 -16.33 1.70 -3.80
C CYS A 142 -17.70 1.28 -4.36
N SER A 143 -18.37 0.29 -3.77
CA SER A 143 -19.66 -0.21 -4.25
C SER A 143 -20.51 -0.76 -3.09
N GLU A 144 -21.38 0.10 -2.55
CA GLU A 144 -22.31 -0.26 -1.46
C GLU A 144 -23.28 -1.41 -1.83
N THR A 145 -23.42 -1.72 -3.12
CA THR A 145 -24.30 -2.78 -3.60
C THR A 145 -23.69 -4.18 -3.50
N LEU A 146 -22.36 -4.31 -3.44
CA LEU A 146 -21.70 -5.60 -3.38
C LEU A 146 -21.63 -6.09 -1.93
N THR A 147 -22.07 -7.32 -1.71
CA THR A 147 -21.87 -8.02 -0.44
C THR A 147 -20.44 -8.48 -0.29
N GLU A 148 -19.97 -8.64 0.94
CA GLU A 148 -18.64 -9.19 1.25
C GLU A 148 -18.39 -10.53 0.56
N LYS A 149 -19.42 -11.39 0.50
CA LYS A 149 -19.35 -12.69 -0.17
C LYS A 149 -19.13 -12.55 -1.68
N GLU A 150 -19.75 -11.57 -2.32
CA GLU A 150 -19.58 -11.31 -3.75
C GLU A 150 -18.17 -10.80 -4.05
N ILE A 151 -17.66 -9.89 -3.21
CA ILE A 151 -16.29 -9.37 -3.32
C ILE A 151 -15.26 -10.50 -3.18
N LYS A 152 -15.40 -11.33 -2.13
CA LYS A 152 -14.51 -12.47 -1.89
C LYS A 152 -14.53 -13.47 -3.04
N ASN A 153 -15.71 -13.76 -3.59
CA ASN A 153 -15.83 -14.63 -4.77
C ASN A 153 -15.21 -14.01 -6.02
N GLN A 154 -15.36 -12.71 -6.22
CA GLN A 154 -14.84 -12.00 -7.39
C GLN A 154 -13.30 -11.99 -7.39
N TYR A 155 -12.67 -11.71 -6.24
CA TYR A 155 -11.23 -11.49 -6.15
C TYR A 155 -10.44 -12.65 -5.52
N GLY A 156 -11.11 -13.71 -5.04
CA GLY A 156 -10.44 -14.85 -4.42
C GLY A 156 -9.80 -14.54 -3.06
N LEU A 157 -10.48 -13.69 -2.28
CA LEU A 157 -10.10 -13.25 -0.92
C LEU A 157 -10.63 -14.22 0.15
#